data_AF-A0A810Q658-F1
#
_entry.id   AF-A0A810Q658-F1
#
_cell.length_a   1.000
_cell.length_b   1.000
_cell.length_c   1.000
_cell.angle_alpha   90.00
_cell.angle_beta   90.00
_cell.angle_gamma   90.00
#
_symmetry.space_group_name_H-M   'P 1'
#
loop_
_entity.id
_entity.type
_entity.pdbx_description
1 polymer ?
#
loop_
_entity_poly.entity_id
_entity_poly.type
_entity_poly.pdbx_seq_one_letter_code
_entity_poly.pdbx_strand_id
1 'polypeptide(L)'
;MALGHVVTAKRIKYWDDGITPDEKTTSQYHATYAYEISGKQYQYKYLERSVPPIQIQLYYLNNPGRAFHGKEKRSGFAQVFLLLFPIAAGVAVMLLLGVK
;
A
#
# COMPACT_ATOMS: atom_id res chain seq x y z
N MET A 1 14.74 17.87 -5.93
CA MET A 1 14.37 16.51 -5.51
C MET A 1 13.77 16.61 -4.12
N ALA A 2 12.52 16.18 -3.89
CA ALA A 2 11.96 16.16 -2.54
C ALA A 2 12.43 14.88 -1.83
N LEU A 3 13.10 14.99 -0.69
CA LEU A 3 13.46 13.81 0.10
C LEU A 3 12.17 13.22 0.70
N GLY A 4 11.95 11.93 0.47
CA GLY A 4 10.92 11.17 1.19
C GLY A 4 11.40 10.84 2.58
N HIS A 5 10.52 10.98 3.56
CA HIS A 5 10.76 10.64 4.96
C HIS A 5 9.82 9.50 5.39
N VAL A 6 10.31 8.68 6.32
CA VAL A 6 9.58 7.54 6.88
C VAL A 6 9.43 7.72 8.38
N VAL A 7 8.26 7.41 8.91
CA VAL A 7 7.97 7.44 10.36
C VAL A 7 7.14 6.22 10.75
N THR A 8 7.43 5.68 11.94
CA THR A 8 6.62 4.61 12.53
C THR A 8 5.48 5.22 13.33
N ALA A 9 4.25 4.86 13.00
CA ALA A 9 3.06 5.31 13.70
C ALA A 9 2.45 4.17 14.53
N LYS A 10 1.93 4.50 15.71
CA LYS A 10 1.34 3.54 16.65
C LYS A 10 -0.18 3.69 16.67
N ARG A 11 -0.91 2.58 16.59
CA ARG A 11 -2.37 2.56 16.65
C ARG A 11 -2.84 3.00 18.04
N ILE A 12 -3.69 4.02 18.08
CA ILE A 12 -4.28 4.54 19.32
C ILE A 12 -5.74 4.12 19.49
N LYS A 13 -6.46 3.91 18.39
CA LYS A 13 -7.87 3.51 18.37
C LYS A 13 -8.14 2.70 17.12
N TYR A 14 -9.03 1.71 17.21
CA TYR A 14 -9.65 1.09 16.04
C TYR A 14 -11.10 0.70 16.35
N TRP A 15 -11.91 0.59 15.31
CA TRP A 15 -13.28 0.08 15.37
C TRP A 15 -13.60 -0.56 14.02
N ASP A 16 -14.68 -1.32 14.00
CA ASP A 16 -15.22 -1.95 12.81
C ASP A 16 -16.61 -1.36 12.55
N ASP A 17 -17.03 -1.30 11.28
CA ASP A 17 -18.32 -0.71 10.87
C ASP A 17 -19.55 -1.54 11.32
N GLY A 18 -19.33 -2.66 12.01
CA GLY A 18 -20.40 -3.55 12.49
C GLY A 18 -20.86 -4.52 11.41
N ILE A 19 -21.33 -5.68 11.84
CA ILE A 19 -21.77 -6.78 10.97
C ILE A 19 -23.30 -6.85 11.00
N THR A 20 -23.94 -6.88 9.83
CA THR A 20 -25.27 -7.48 9.67
C THR A 20 -25.06 -9.00 9.59
N PRO A 21 -25.67 -9.83 10.46
CA PRO A 21 -25.36 -11.26 10.58
C PRO A 21 -25.51 -12.09 9.29
N ASP A 22 -26.34 -11.64 8.35
CA ASP A 22 -26.69 -12.40 7.13
C ASP A 22 -25.89 -12.02 5.86
N GLU A 23 -25.01 -11.01 5.90
CA GLU A 23 -24.22 -10.62 4.73
C GLU A 23 -22.71 -10.73 4.97
N LYS A 24 -22.09 -11.67 4.26
CA LYS A 24 -20.64 -11.88 4.22
C LYS A 24 -19.89 -10.57 3.91
N THR A 25 -19.14 -10.08 4.90
CA THR A 25 -17.77 -9.56 4.69
C THR A 25 -17.62 -8.20 3.98
N THR A 26 -18.37 -7.17 4.39
CA THR A 26 -18.16 -5.78 3.94
C THR A 26 -17.58 -4.85 5.01
N SER A 27 -17.42 -5.33 6.25
CA SER A 27 -16.99 -4.50 7.38
C SER A 27 -15.55 -4.00 7.17
N GLN A 28 -15.40 -2.68 7.08
CA GLN A 28 -14.09 -2.04 7.00
C GLN A 28 -13.63 -1.71 8.42
N TYR A 29 -12.38 -2.05 8.71
CA TYR A 29 -11.73 -1.60 9.92
C TYR A 29 -11.24 -0.18 9.74
N HIS A 30 -11.63 0.66 10.69
CA HIS A 30 -11.11 2.00 10.87
C HIS A 30 -10.07 1.98 11.98
N ALA A 31 -8.96 2.67 11.77
CA ALA A 31 -7.97 2.90 12.82
C ALA A 31 -7.39 4.31 12.77
N THR A 32 -7.04 4.82 13.93
CA THR A 32 -6.25 6.04 14.07
C THR A 32 -4.88 5.67 14.60
N TYR A 33 -3.85 6.16 13.92
CA TYR A 33 -2.46 6.03 14.33
C TYR A 33 -1.90 7.38 14.74
N ALA A 34 -1.11 7.42 15.80
CA ALA A 34 -0.36 8.59 16.24
C ALA A 34 1.12 8.42 15.93
N TYR A 35 1.77 9.51 15.55
CA TYR A 35 3.22 9.59 15.32
C TYR A 35 3.71 10.99 15.67
N GLU A 36 5.02 11.09 15.93
CA GLU A 36 5.66 12.35 16.31
C GLU A 36 6.79 12.67 15.33
N ILE A 37 6.85 13.93 14.92
CA ILE A 37 7.91 14.45 14.06
C ILE A 37 8.36 15.78 14.65
N SER A 38 9.65 15.88 15.00
CA SER A 38 10.26 17.09 15.57
C SER A 38 9.49 17.66 16.78
N GLY A 39 9.03 16.79 17.70
CA GLY A 39 8.32 17.20 18.92
C GLY A 39 6.83 17.53 18.72
N LYS A 40 6.31 17.46 17.48
CA LYS A 40 4.91 17.69 17.18
C LYS A 40 4.19 16.38 16.88
N GLN A 41 3.04 16.18 17.53
CA GLN A 41 2.19 15.01 17.32
C GLN A 41 1.29 15.18 16.10
N TYR A 42 1.12 14.08 15.37
CA TYR A 42 0.28 13.95 14.20
C TYR A 42 -0.57 12.68 14.28
N GLN A 43 -1.67 12.69 13.53
CA GLN A 43 -2.56 11.54 13.44
C GLN A 43 -2.78 11.13 11.99
N TYR A 44 -2.92 9.83 11.76
CA TYR A 44 -3.22 9.23 10.47
C TYR A 44 -4.46 8.36 10.59
N LYS A 45 -5.41 8.55 9.67
CA LYS A 45 -6.61 7.72 9.55
C LYS A 45 -6.34 6.58 8.59
N TYR A 46 -6.67 5.38 9.03
CA TYR A 46 -6.45 4.13 8.33
C TYR A 46 -7.79 3.44 8.11
N LEU A 47 -7.95 2.88 6.90
CA LEU A 47 -9.15 2.18 6.47
C LEU A 47 -8.72 0.95 5.67
N GLU A 48 -9.02 -0.24 6.18
CA GLU A 48 -8.72 -1.49 5.49
C GLU A 48 -9.68 -2.61 5.88
N ARG A 49 -9.76 -3.66 5.05
CA ARG A 49 -10.63 -4.83 5.32
C ARG A 49 -9.99 -5.85 6.25
N SER A 50 -8.73 -5.66 6.62
CA SER A 50 -8.01 -6.50 7.57
C SER A 50 -7.90 -5.80 8.92
N VAL A 51 -7.77 -6.60 9.98
CA VAL A 51 -7.54 -6.09 11.32
C VAL A 51 -6.28 -5.19 11.29
N PRO A 52 -6.38 -3.93 11.71
CA PRO A 52 -5.28 -2.97 11.59
C PRO A 52 -4.12 -3.40 12.51
N PRO A 53 -2.86 -3.38 12.06
CA PRO A 53 -1.72 -3.74 12.91
C PRO A 53 -1.50 -2.73 14.04
N ILE A 54 -0.67 -3.09 15.03
CA ILE A 54 -0.37 -2.19 16.16
C ILE A 54 0.51 -1.01 15.72
N GLN A 55 1.37 -1.23 14.72
CA GLN A 55 2.28 -0.22 14.18
C GLN A 55 2.27 -0.29 12.65
N ILE A 56 2.44 0.86 12.01
CA ILE A 56 2.59 0.98 10.55
C ILE A 56 3.72 1.95 10.21
N GLN A 57 4.33 1.76 9.05
CA GLN A 57 5.23 2.75 8.47
C GLN A 57 4.42 3.73 7.61
N LEU A 58 4.60 5.01 7.88
CA LEU A 58 4.02 6.09 7.11
C LEU A 58 5.12 6.87 6.40
N TYR A 59 4.81 7.28 5.18
CA TYR A 59 5.72 7.99 4.30
C TYR A 59 5.19 9.42 4.11
N TYR A 60 6.06 10.42 4.14
CA TYR A 60 5.71 11.79 3.82
C TYR A 60 6.83 12.46 3.02
N LEU A 61 6.47 13.44 2.20
CA LEU A 61 7.43 14.22 1.41
C LEU A 61 7.77 15.50 2.20
N ASN A 62 7.08 16.59 1.93
CA ASN A 62 7.40 17.89 2.54
C ASN A 62 6.56 18.21 3.79
N ASN A 63 5.38 17.59 3.92
CA ASN A 63 4.44 17.89 4.99
C ASN A 63 4.14 16.64 5.83
N PRO A 64 4.56 16.59 7.09
CA PRO A 64 4.27 15.48 8.00
C PRO A 64 2.77 15.22 8.18
N GLY A 65 1.91 16.23 8.09
CA GLY A 65 0.46 16.07 8.17
C GLY A 65 -0.19 15.40 6.95
N ARG A 66 0.56 15.20 5.85
CA ARG A 66 0.11 14.51 4.64
C ARG A 66 0.85 13.18 4.46
N ALA A 67 1.03 12.45 5.56
CA ALA A 67 1.62 11.12 5.52
C ALA A 67 0.66 10.11 4.86
N PHE A 68 1.23 9.11 4.18
CA PHE A 68 0.49 8.04 3.52
C PHE A 68 1.11 6.68 3.85
N HIS A 69 0.26 5.66 3.87
CA HIS A 69 0.70 4.27 3.99
C HIS A 69 0.97 3.73 2.58
N GLY A 70 2.20 3.30 2.31
CA GLY A 70 2.54 2.62 1.06
C GLY A 70 1.92 1.23 1.03
N LYS A 71 0.77 1.05 0.37
CA LYS A 71 0.28 -0.29 0.07
C LYS A 71 1.11 -0.84 -1.09
N GLU A 72 1.78 -1.96 -0.90
CA GLU A 72 2.32 -2.74 -2.02
C GLU A 72 1.15 -3.25 -2.86
N LYS A 73 0.63 -2.40 -3.76
CA LYS A 73 -0.19 -2.88 -4.87
C LYS A 73 0.74 -3.39 -5.94
N ARG A 74 1.27 -4.61 -5.75
CA ARG A 74 1.85 -5.34 -6.88
C ARG A 74 0.70 -5.64 -7.83
N SER A 75 0.60 -4.84 -8.89
CA SER A 75 -0.40 -5.04 -9.93
C SER A 75 -0.20 -6.43 -10.54
N GLY A 76 -1.21 -7.30 -10.44
CA GLY A 76 -1.15 -8.63 -11.07
C GLY A 76 -0.84 -8.54 -12.56
N PHE A 77 -1.27 -7.46 -13.23
CA PHE A 77 -0.93 -7.17 -14.62
C PHE A 77 0.57 -6.91 -14.82
N ALA A 78 1.20 -6.13 -13.92
CA ALA A 78 2.65 -5.91 -13.99
C ALA A 78 3.45 -7.21 -13.81
N GLN A 79 2.96 -8.11 -12.95
CA GLN A 79 3.57 -9.41 -12.75
C GLN A 79 3.45 -10.32 -13.99
N VAL A 80 2.28 -10.34 -14.64
CA VAL A 80 2.07 -11.06 -15.90
C VAL A 80 2.93 -10.49 -17.02
N PHE A 81 3.01 -9.16 -17.13
CA PHE A 81 3.85 -8.51 -18.13
C PHE A 81 5.33 -8.87 -17.97
N LEU A 82 5.88 -8.82 -16.75
CA LEU A 82 7.27 -9.19 -16.48
C LEU A 82 7.58 -10.65 -16.82
N LEU A 83 6.59 -11.55 -16.72
CA LEU A 83 6.73 -12.96 -17.09
C LEU A 83 6.70 -13.17 -18.62
N LEU A 84 5.82 -12.45 -19.33
CA LEU A 84 5.61 -12.67 -20.77
C LEU A 84 6.54 -11.83 -21.65
N PHE A 85 7.00 -10.68 -21.17
CA PHE A 85 7.86 -9.77 -21.92
C PHE A 85 9.17 -10.44 -22.42
N PRO A 86 9.90 -11.24 -21.62
CA PRO A 86 11.11 -11.91 -22.08
C PRO A 86 10.83 -12.93 -23.20
N ILE A 87 9.70 -13.63 -23.12
CA ILE A 87 9.29 -14.62 -24.11
C ILE A 87 8.95 -13.92 -25.43
N ALA A 88 8.13 -12.86 -25.36
CA ALA A 88 7.76 -12.07 -26.53
C ALA A 88 8.98 -11.44 -27.21
N ALA A 89 9.94 -10.92 -26.43
CA ALA A 89 11.20 -10.39 -26.94
C ALA A 89 12.04 -11.48 -27.63
N GLY A 90 12.12 -12.68 -27.04
CA GLY A 90 12.83 -13.81 -27.64
C GLY A 90 12.23 -14.26 -28.98
N VAL A 91 10.89 -14.36 -29.06
CA VAL A 91 10.18 -14.68 -30.30
C VAL A 91 10.39 -13.60 -31.35
N ALA A 92 10.32 -12.32 -30.97
CA ALA A 92 10.57 -11.21 -31.89
C ALA A 92 12.00 -11.26 -32.47
N VAL A 93 13.00 -11.59 -31.64
CA VAL A 93 14.38 -11.78 -32.09
C VAL A 93 14.52 -12.98 -33.04
N MET A 94 13.87 -14.13 -32.74
CA MET A 94 13.88 -15.28 -33.66
C MET A 94 13.26 -14.95 -35.01
N LEU A 95 12.13 -14.24 -35.02
CA LEU A 95 11.46 -13.81 -36.25
C LEU A 95 12.32 -12.84 -37.06
N LEU A 96 13.00 -11.88 -36.39
CA LEU A 96 13.94 -10.96 -37.04
C LEU A 96 15.18 -11.65 -37.59
N LEU A 97 15.63 -12.73 -36.95
CA LEU A 97 16.76 -13.55 -37.41
C LEU A 97 16.36 -14.56 -38.51
N GLY A 98 15.08 -14.57 -38.93
CA GLY A 98 14.59 -15.47 -39.98
C GLY A 98 14.50 -16.93 -39.55
N VAL A 99 14.60 -17.22 -38.26
CA VAL A 99 14.39 -18.56 -37.70
C VAL A 99 12.88 -18.79 -37.66
N LYS A 100 12.41 -19.76 -38.44
CA LYS A 100 10.99 -20.08 -38.61
C LYS A 100 10.62 -21.35 -37.88
#